data_AF-A0A447PVP0-F1
#
_entry.id   AF-A0A447PVP0-F1
#
_cell.length_a   1.000
_cell.length_b   1.000
_cell.length_c   1.000
_cell.angle_alpha   90.00
_cell.angle_beta   90.00
_cell.angle_gamma   90.00
#
_symmetry.space_group_name_H-M   'P 1'
#
loop_
_entity.id
_entity.type
_entity.pdbx_description
1 polymer ?
#
loop_
_entity_poly.entity_id
_entity_poly.type
_entity_poly.pdbx_seq_one_letter_code
_entity_poly.pdbx_strand_id
1 'polypeptide(L)' 'MKYLEENREKDGVNSTESGLQFRVLTQGEGAIPARTDRVRVHYTGKLIDGTVFDSSRRARRTG' A
#
# COMPACT_ATOMS: atom_id res chain seq x y z
N MET A 1 -1.90 9.96 -16.02
CA MET A 1 -0.99 8.79 -15.89
C MET A 1 0.43 9.16 -15.49
N LYS A 2 0.90 10.41 -15.67
CA LYS A 2 2.21 10.94 -15.24
C LYS A 2 2.74 10.41 -13.90
N TYR A 3 1.90 10.36 -12.86
CA TYR A 3 2.31 9.84 -11.56
C TYR A 3 2.84 8.39 -11.61
N LEU A 4 2.19 7.48 -12.35
CA LEU A 4 2.62 6.08 -12.42
C LEU A 4 3.89 5.93 -13.25
N GLU A 5 4.08 6.75 -14.28
CA GLU A 5 5.31 6.75 -15.09
C GLU A 5 6.51 7.16 -14.23
N GLU A 6 6.42 8.30 -13.55
CA GLU A 6 7.47 8.81 -12.65
C GLU A 6 7.69 7.89 -11.45
N ASN A 7 6.64 7.27 -10.92
CA ASN A 7 6.77 6.42 -9.74
C ASN A 7 7.47 5.08 -10.06
N ARG A 8 7.35 4.57 -11.29
CA ARG A 8 8.04 3.35 -11.72
C ARG A 8 9.57 3.49 -11.72
N GLU A 9 10.07 4.70 -11.93
CA GLU A 9 11.51 5.00 -11.99
C GLU A 9 12.14 5.13 -10.59
N LYS A 10 11.34 5.16 -9.52
CA LYS A 10 11.85 5.31 -8.16
C LYS A 10 12.48 4.01 -7.65
N ASP A 11 13.54 4.16 -6.88
CA ASP A 11 14.26 3.04 -6.31
C ASP A 11 13.37 2.15 -5.40
N GLY A 12 13.53 0.84 -5.57
CA GLY A 12 12.74 -0.21 -4.92
C GLY A 12 11.30 -0.38 -5.42
N VAL A 13 10.83 0.41 -6.39
CA VAL A 13 9.48 0.21 -6.97
C VAL A 13 9.50 -0.96 -7.94
N ASN A 14 8.58 -1.90 -7.71
CA ASN A 14 8.31 -3.05 -8.56
C ASN A 14 6.95 -2.87 -9.25
N SER A 15 6.78 -3.43 -10.44
CA SER A 15 5.52 -3.42 -11.20
C SER A 15 5.05 -4.85 -11.46
N THR A 16 3.75 -5.11 -11.33
CA THR A 16 3.11 -6.36 -11.75
C THR A 16 2.69 -6.29 -13.22
N GLU A 17 2.36 -7.44 -13.82
CA GLU A 17 1.76 -7.50 -15.17
C GLU A 17 0.45 -6.72 -15.30
N SER A 18 -0.33 -6.64 -14.21
CA SER A 18 -1.56 -5.84 -14.15
C SER A 18 -1.31 -4.32 -14.02
N GLY A 19 -0.06 -3.88 -13.88
CA GLY A 19 0.30 -2.48 -13.74
C GLY A 19 0.29 -1.94 -12.30
N LEU A 20 0.04 -2.78 -11.28
CA LEU A 20 0.17 -2.39 -9.88
C LEU A 20 1.64 -2.11 -9.57
N GLN A 21 1.90 -0.97 -8.95
CA GLN A 21 3.23 -0.60 -8.46
C GLN A 21 3.29 -0.72 -6.94
N PHE A 22 4.34 -1.34 -6.42
CA PHE A 22 4.56 -1.47 -4.98
C PHE A 22 6.04 -1.39 -4.64
N ARG A 23 6.33 -1.07 -3.38
CA ARG A 23 7.67 -1.13 -2.82
C ARG A 23 7.62 -1.84 -1.48
N VAL A 24 8.49 -2.83 -1.31
CA VAL A 24 8.67 -3.50 -0.02
C VAL A 24 9.60 -2.64 0.82
N LEU A 25 9.09 -2.03 1.89
CA LEU A 25 9.90 -1.23 2.81
C LEU A 25 10.62 -2.10 3.84
N THR A 26 9.96 -3.16 4.28
CA THR A 26 10.49 -4.15 5.20
C THR A 26 9.87 -5.49 4.83
N GLN A 27 10.71 -6.46 4.48
CA GLN A 27 10.25 -7.80 4.16
C GLN A 27 9.90 -8.54 5.46
N GLY A 28 8.71 -9.13 5.50
CA GLY A 28 8.32 -10.03 6.58
C GLY A 28 8.85 -11.44 6.34
N GLU A 29 9.01 -12.19 7.43
CA GLU A 29 9.47 -13.60 7.41
C GLU A 29 8.32 -14.60 7.60
N GLY A 30 7.08 -14.11 7.69
CA GLY A 30 5.89 -14.95 7.86
C GLY A 30 5.43 -15.61 6.57
N ALA A 31 4.43 -16.49 6.70
CA ALA A 31 3.79 -17.13 5.55
C ALA A 31 3.10 -16.08 4.64
N ILE A 32 3.18 -16.30 3.33
CA ILE A 32 2.45 -15.51 2.35
C ILE A 32 0.96 -15.94 2.42
N PRO A 33 0.02 -15.01 2.64
CA PRO A 33 -1.40 -15.35 2.76
C PRO A 33 -1.96 -15.89 1.44
N ALA A 34 -2.79 -16.92 1.53
CA ALA A 34 -3.57 -17.43 0.42
C ALA A 34 -4.79 -16.54 0.13
N ARG A 35 -5.40 -16.72 -1.05
CA ARG A 35 -6.60 -15.95 -1.45
C ARG A 35 -7.81 -16.12 -0.52
N THR A 36 -7.87 -17.23 0.21
CA THR A 36 -8.96 -17.58 1.14
C THR A 36 -8.73 -17.06 2.55
N ASP A 37 -7.54 -16.54 2.85
CA ASP A 37 -7.17 -16.15 4.20
C ASP A 37 -7.77 -14.79 4.60
N ARG A 38 -8.01 -14.63 5.90
CA ARG A 38 -8.37 -13.34 6.49
C ARG A 38 -7.11 -12.69 7.06
N VAL A 39 -6.80 -11.49 6.57
CA VAL A 39 -5.63 -10.72 7.04
C VAL A 39 -6.06 -9.60 7.99
N ARG A 40 -5.15 -9.20 8.89
CA ARG A 40 -5.27 -7.97 9.69
C ARG A 40 -4.16 -7.02 9.30
N VAL A 41 -4.50 -5.78 8.99
CA VAL A 41 -3.54 -4.79 8.47
C VAL A 41 -3.74 -3.43 9.12
N HIS A 42 -2.64 -2.68 9.23
CA HIS A 42 -2.69 -1.24 9.43
C HIS A 42 -2.36 -0.56 8.11
N TYR A 43 -3.30 0.21 7.57
CA TYR A 43 -3.14 0.95 6.32
C TYR A 43 -3.46 2.44 6.48
N THR A 44 -3.00 3.23 5.52
CA THR A 44 -3.39 4.62 5.28
C THR A 44 -3.50 4.84 3.78
N GLY A 45 -4.68 5.26 3.32
CA GLY A 45 -4.96 5.58 1.93
C GLY A 45 -4.82 7.09 1.68
N LYS A 46 -4.12 7.45 0.61
CA LYS A 46 -3.92 8.84 0.16
C LYS A 46 -4.19 8.98 -1.32
N LEU A 47 -4.70 10.14 -1.73
CA LEU A 47 -4.71 10.57 -3.12
C LEU A 47 -3.30 11.00 -3.55
N ILE A 48 -3.10 11.20 -4.85
CA ILE A 48 -1.80 11.57 -5.44
C ILE A 48 -1.31 12.94 -4.93
N ASP A 49 -2.23 13.84 -4.59
CA ASP A 49 -1.93 15.15 -3.99
C ASP A 49 -1.54 15.06 -2.50
N GLY A 50 -1.56 13.87 -1.91
CA GLY A 50 -1.25 13.62 -0.50
C GLY A 50 -2.44 13.66 0.44
N THR A 51 -3.64 14.03 -0.03
CA THR A 51 -4.87 14.07 0.77
C THR A 51 -5.19 12.67 1.31
N VAL A 52 -5.22 12.52 2.64
CA VAL A 52 -5.61 11.25 3.30
C VAL A 52 -7.13 11.10 3.22
N PHE A 53 -7.60 10.03 2.60
CA PHE A 53 -9.05 9.73 2.54
C PHE A 53 -9.47 8.67 3.57
N ASP A 54 -8.57 7.77 3.97
CA ASP A 54 -8.87 6.73 4.97
C ASP A 54 -7.60 6.29 5.71
N SER A 55 -7.73 5.88 6.98
CA SER A 55 -6.64 5.32 7.77
C SER A 55 -7.17 4.47 8.92
N SER A 56 -6.74 3.22 8.96
CA SER A 56 -7.00 2.28 10.07
C SER A 56 -6.51 2.77 11.44
N ARG A 57 -5.55 3.71 11.46
CA ARG A 57 -5.00 4.26 12.71
C ARG A 57 -5.85 5.40 13.27
N ARG A 58 -6.81 5.93 12.50
CA ARG A 58 -7.63 7.08 12.92
C ARG A 58 -8.88 6.69 13.73
N ALA A 59 -9.15 5.39 13.90
CA ALA A 59 -10.29 4.89 14.67
C ALA A 59 -9.92 4.55 16.12
N ARG A 60 -9.75 5.59 16.97
CA ARG A 60 -10.12 5.55 18.41
C ARG A 60 -10.12 6.94 19.03
N ARG A 61 -11.15 7.76 18.74
CA ARG A 61 -11.62 8.84 19.63
C ARG A 61 -13.13 9.00 19.51
N THR A 62 -13.83 8.15 20.24
CA THR A 62 -15.11 8.41 20.89
C THR A 62 -14.99 7.60 22.18
N GLY A 63 -14.77 8.22 23.33
CA GLY A 63 -15.79 9.01 24.02
C GLY A 63 -16.47 8.05 24.96
#